data_AF-A0A3D4EZ01-F1
#
_entry.id   AF-A0A3D4EZ01-F1
#
_cell.length_a   1.000
_cell.length_b   1.000
_cell.length_c   1.000
_cell.angle_alpha   90.00
_cell.angle_beta   90.00
_cell.angle_gamma   90.00
#
_symmetry.space_group_name_H-M   'P 1'
#
loop_
_entity.id
_entity.type
_entity.pdbx_description
1 polymer ?
#
loop_
_entity_poly.entity_id
_entity_poly.type
_entity_poly.pdbx_seq_one_letter_code
_entity_poly.pdbx_strand_id
1 'polypeptide(L)'
;MGQENLVWKREIPGAGWSSPVMSNGLIVVTTAVKNPGTELRAIALDAKTGKVVWDKKLFEPSEEEVGSIHAKNSLASSSPLIAEGVVYAHFGHMGTAALSLKGGEVKWRYHDSYP
;
A
#
# COMPACT_ATOMS: atom_id res chain seq x y z
N MET A 1 -22.56 1.07 15.61
CA MET A 1 -22.14 2.40 15.09
C MET A 1 -23.06 2.74 13.92
N GLY A 2 -23.70 3.91 13.94
CA GLY A 2 -24.72 4.31 12.96
C GLY A 2 -24.11 4.67 11.60
N GLN A 3 -24.80 4.32 10.52
CA GLN A 3 -24.40 4.63 9.13
C GLN A 3 -24.81 6.03 8.67
N GLU A 4 -25.40 6.84 9.55
CA GLU A 4 -26.09 8.09 9.20
C GLU A 4 -25.19 9.15 8.56
N ASN A 5 -23.86 9.00 8.62
CA ASN A 5 -22.89 9.92 8.01
C ASN A 5 -21.80 9.19 7.20
N LEU A 6 -22.03 7.95 6.78
CA LEU A 6 -21.07 7.17 6.00
C LEU A 6 -21.20 7.49 4.50
N VAL A 7 -20.25 8.27 3.95
CA VAL A 7 -20.25 8.62 2.51
C VAL A 7 -19.97 7.38 1.64
N TRP A 8 -18.98 6.58 2.02
CA TRP A 8 -18.70 5.28 1.42
C TRP A 8 -17.86 4.43 2.37
N LYS A 9 -17.87 3.12 2.12
CA LYS A 9 -16.97 2.15 2.74
C LYS A 9 -16.43 1.24 1.66
N ARG A 10 -15.12 0.96 1.70
CA ARG A 10 -14.45 0.06 0.78
C ARG A 10 -13.65 -0.96 1.55
N GLU A 11 -13.82 -2.23 1.20
CA GLU A 11 -12.93 -3.29 1.65
C GLU A 11 -11.63 -3.21 0.85
N ILE A 12 -10.51 -3.22 1.57
CA ILE A 12 -9.16 -3.24 1.01
C ILE A 12 -8.64 -4.66 1.22
N PRO A 13 -8.16 -5.33 0.16
CA PRO A 13 -7.68 -6.70 0.28
C PRO A 13 -6.44 -6.76 1.16
N GLY A 14 -6.27 -7.86 1.89
CA GLY A 14 -5.10 -8.09 2.71
C GLY A 14 -5.12 -7.33 4.04
N ALA A 15 -3.94 -7.06 4.57
CA ALA A 15 -3.76 -6.41 5.85
C ALA A 15 -2.77 -5.24 5.74
N GLY A 16 -3.11 -4.11 6.36
CA GLY A 16 -2.26 -2.91 6.38
C GLY A 16 -2.59 -2.03 7.58
N TRP A 17 -1.55 -1.50 8.22
CA TRP A 17 -1.63 -0.60 9.37
C TRP A 17 -1.22 0.84 9.02
N SER A 18 -0.85 1.07 7.77
CA SER A 18 -0.53 2.40 7.25
C SER A 18 -1.68 3.37 7.47
N SER A 19 -1.36 4.61 7.83
CA SER A 19 -2.34 5.69 7.73
C SER A 19 -2.57 6.02 6.25
N PRO A 20 -3.83 6.22 5.82
CA PRO A 20 -4.10 6.70 4.47
C PRO A 20 -3.52 8.11 4.28
N VAL A 21 -2.98 8.38 3.10
CA VAL A 21 -2.58 9.73 2.68
C VAL A 21 -3.40 10.15 1.48
N MET A 22 -3.62 11.46 1.30
CA MET A 22 -4.47 11.96 0.22
C MET A 22 -3.82 13.13 -0.49
N SER A 23 -3.93 13.16 -1.82
CA SER A 23 -3.60 14.32 -2.65
C SER A 23 -4.34 14.24 -3.98
N ASN A 24 -4.69 15.39 -4.56
CA ASN A 24 -5.38 15.49 -5.87
C ASN A 24 -6.63 14.59 -6.01
N GLY A 25 -7.42 14.45 -4.93
CA GLY A 25 -8.63 13.65 -4.93
C GLY A 25 -8.40 12.13 -4.88
N LEU A 26 -7.17 11.68 -4.68
CA LEU A 26 -6.82 10.27 -4.51
C LEU A 26 -6.36 9.99 -3.09
N ILE A 27 -6.92 8.94 -2.48
CA ILE A 27 -6.46 8.35 -1.22
C ILE A 27 -5.52 7.20 -1.56
N VAL A 28 -4.34 7.16 -0.95
CA VAL A 28 -3.37 6.09 -1.14
C VAL A 28 -3.15 5.35 0.18
N VAL A 29 -3.17 4.01 0.11
CA VAL A 29 -2.89 3.10 1.23
C VAL A 29 -1.91 2.01 0.79
N THR A 30 -1.22 1.39 1.75
CA THR A 30 -0.42 0.18 1.52
C THR A 30 -1.11 -1.03 2.14
N THR A 31 -0.98 -2.19 1.48
CA THR A 31 -1.54 -3.45 2.00
C THR A 31 -0.65 -4.64 1.65
N ALA A 32 -0.71 -5.68 2.46
CA ALA A 32 -0.09 -6.97 2.22
C ALA A 32 -1.17 -8.03 2.00
N VAL A 33 -1.22 -8.61 0.80
CA VAL A 33 -2.20 -9.62 0.38
C VAL A 33 -1.54 -10.99 0.38
N LYS A 34 -2.16 -11.98 1.03
CA LYS A 34 -1.67 -13.37 1.04
C LYS A 34 -2.52 -14.24 0.10
N ASN A 35 -1.99 -14.61 -1.07
CA ASN A 35 -2.58 -15.61 -1.98
C ASN A 35 -1.69 -15.88 -3.23
N PRO A 36 -1.08 -17.06 -3.44
CA PRO A 36 -0.64 -18.06 -2.45
C PRO A 36 0.62 -17.61 -1.69
N GLY A 37 1.41 -16.68 -2.25
CA GLY A 37 2.50 -15.99 -1.58
C GLY A 37 2.05 -14.65 -0.99
N THR A 38 3.02 -13.84 -0.54
CA THR A 38 2.75 -12.52 0.03
C THR A 38 3.05 -11.41 -0.96
N GLU A 39 2.03 -10.64 -1.35
CA GLU A 39 2.16 -9.49 -2.22
C GLU A 39 2.08 -8.19 -1.43
N LEU A 40 3.07 -7.31 -1.61
CA LEU A 40 3.09 -5.98 -1.03
C LEU A 40 2.61 -4.97 -2.07
N ARG A 41 1.54 -4.25 -1.74
CA ARG A 41 0.78 -3.47 -2.72
C ARG A 41 0.56 -2.04 -2.24
N ALA A 42 0.46 -1.12 -3.19
CA ALA A 42 -0.10 0.21 -2.99
C ALA A 42 -1.39 0.34 -3.79
N ILE A 43 -2.40 0.96 -3.19
CA ILE A 43 -3.73 1.13 -3.80
C ILE A 43 -4.12 2.60 -3.72
N ALA A 44 -4.59 3.17 -4.83
CA ALA A 44 -5.28 4.45 -4.84
C ALA A 44 -6.78 4.29 -5.02
N LEU A 45 -7.52 5.06 -4.23
CA LEU A 45 -8.96 5.19 -4.27
C LEU A 45 -9.33 6.62 -4.68
N ASP A 46 -10.40 6.76 -5.45
CA ASP A 46 -11.06 8.03 -5.63
C ASP A 46 -11.68 8.46 -4.29
N ALA A 47 -11.28 9.62 -3.78
CA ALA A 47 -11.66 10.10 -2.45
C ALA A 47 -13.18 10.33 -2.30
N LYS A 48 -13.88 10.63 -3.40
CA LYS A 48 -15.32 10.93 -3.38
C LYS A 48 -16.17 9.66 -3.40
N THR A 49 -15.71 8.62 -4.08
CA THR A 49 -16.51 7.43 -4.38
C THR A 49 -16.00 6.15 -3.71
N GLY A 50 -14.77 6.16 -3.20
CA GLY A 50 -14.10 4.97 -2.66
C GLY A 50 -13.75 3.92 -3.72
N LYS A 51 -13.92 4.23 -5.01
CA LYS A 51 -13.58 3.33 -6.11
C LYS A 51 -12.06 3.21 -6.25
N VAL A 52 -11.58 2.01 -6.49
CA VAL A 52 -10.16 1.79 -6.81
C VAL A 52 -9.86 2.42 -8.17
N VAL A 53 -8.88 3.33 -8.18
CA VAL A 53 -8.35 3.97 -9.41
C VAL A 53 -7.20 3.14 -9.94
N TRP A 54 -6.31 2.70 -9.05
CA TRP A 54 -5.27 1.73 -9.37
C TRP A 54 -4.90 0.90 -8.15
N ASP A 55 -4.42 -0.31 -8.40
CA ASP A 55 -3.89 -1.25 -7.42
C ASP A 55 -2.62 -1.88 -8.03
N LYS A 56 -1.48 -1.71 -7.35
CA LYS A 56 -0.17 -2.06 -7.87
C LYS A 56 0.56 -2.97 -6.89
N LYS A 57 0.92 -4.16 -7.38
CA LYS A 57 1.93 -5.01 -6.75
C LYS A 57 3.32 -4.37 -6.90
N LEU A 58 3.96 -4.14 -5.76
CA LEU A 58 5.27 -3.52 -5.67
C LEU A 58 6.34 -4.56 -5.42
N PHE A 59 6.10 -5.48 -4.48
CA PHE A 59 7.02 -6.54 -4.10
C PHE A 59 6.27 -7.84 -3.84
N GLU A 60 7.00 -8.95 -3.94
CA GLU A 60 6.54 -10.29 -3.61
C GLU A 60 7.69 -11.01 -2.89
N PRO A 61 7.90 -10.71 -1.59
CA PRO A 61 8.95 -11.33 -0.80
C PRO A 61 8.74 -12.85 -0.69
N SER A 62 9.83 -13.58 -0.62
CA SER A 62 9.83 -15.00 -0.27
C SER A 62 9.32 -15.22 1.16
N GLU A 63 8.92 -16.45 1.48
CA GLU A 63 8.49 -16.81 2.84
C GLU A 63 9.59 -16.58 3.88
N GLU A 64 10.86 -16.74 3.49
CA GLU A 64 12.01 -16.46 4.37
C GLU A 64 12.14 -14.97 4.66
N GLU A 65 12.00 -14.11 3.65
CA GLU A 65 12.02 -12.65 3.81
C GLU A 65 10.83 -12.14 4.63
N VAL A 66 9.67 -12.79 4.52
CA VAL A 66 8.50 -12.48 5.34
C VAL A 66 8.75 -12.80 6.80
N GLY A 67 9.32 -13.98 7.07
CA GLY A 67 9.69 -14.42 8.40
C GLY A 67 8.59 -14.27 9.45
N SER A 68 9.00 -14.09 10.71
CA SER A 68 8.07 -13.87 11.82
C SER A 68 7.72 -12.39 11.97
N ILE A 69 6.44 -12.06 11.87
CA ILE A 69 5.93 -10.71 12.06
C ILE A 69 5.44 -10.56 13.51
N HIS A 70 5.82 -9.47 14.19
CA HIS A 70 5.30 -9.17 15.52
C HIS A 70 3.78 -8.90 15.46
N ALA A 71 3.01 -9.42 16.42
CA ALA A 71 1.54 -9.38 16.41
C ALA A 71 0.90 -7.98 16.36
N LYS A 72 1.67 -6.94 16.71
CA LYS A 72 1.24 -5.52 16.64
C LYS A 72 1.56 -4.86 15.29
N ASN A 73 2.07 -5.61 14.32
CA ASN A 73 2.61 -5.09 13.08
C ASN A 73 2.08 -5.87 11.86
N SER A 74 2.25 -5.29 10.68
CA SER A 74 2.04 -5.94 9.39
C SER A 74 3.20 -5.62 8.46
N LEU A 75 3.24 -6.32 7.34
CA LEU A 75 4.20 -6.02 6.28
C LEU A 75 3.91 -4.68 5.59
N ALA A 76 2.72 -4.10 5.78
CA ALA A 76 2.28 -2.85 5.18
C ALA A 76 1.91 -1.79 6.25
N SER A 77 2.76 -1.64 7.26
CA SER A 77 2.53 -0.69 8.35
C SER A 77 3.08 0.71 8.09
N SER A 78 4.08 0.85 7.22
CA SER A 78 4.62 2.17 6.89
C SER A 78 3.57 2.98 6.14
N SER A 79 3.33 4.22 6.56
CA SER A 79 2.46 5.12 5.81
C SER A 79 3.16 5.56 4.52
N PRO A 80 2.49 5.54 3.36
CA PRO A 80 3.08 6.05 2.14
C PRO A 80 3.23 7.57 2.22
N LEU A 81 4.18 8.12 1.46
CA LEU A 81 4.38 9.57 1.32
C LEU A 81 3.95 10.00 -0.09
N ILE A 82 3.33 11.18 -0.21
CA ILE A 82 3.10 11.82 -1.51
C ILE A 82 3.93 13.11 -1.58
N ALA A 83 4.78 13.24 -2.59
CA ALA A 83 5.48 14.47 -2.92
C ALA A 83 5.47 14.67 -4.44
N GLU A 84 5.11 15.87 -4.90
CA GLU A 84 5.16 16.26 -6.33
C GLU A 84 4.49 15.26 -7.29
N GLY A 85 3.34 14.71 -6.89
CA GLY A 85 2.62 13.72 -7.71
C GLY A 85 3.28 12.33 -7.75
N VAL A 86 4.22 12.06 -6.85
CA VAL A 86 4.88 10.77 -6.66
C VAL A 86 4.48 10.18 -5.31
N VAL A 87 4.06 8.93 -5.33
CA VAL A 87 3.82 8.09 -4.16
C VAL A 87 5.11 7.33 -3.85
N TYR A 88 5.58 7.41 -2.61
CA TYR A 88 6.66 6.59 -2.09
C TYR A 88 6.08 5.60 -1.09
N ALA A 89 6.25 4.31 -1.35
CA ALA A 89 5.78 3.22 -0.50
C ALA A 89 6.97 2.39 -0.04
N HIS A 90 7.07 2.18 1.27
CA HIS A 90 8.16 1.46 1.93
C HIS A 90 7.61 0.27 2.70
N PHE A 91 8.25 -0.90 2.57
CA PHE A 91 7.81 -2.15 3.20
C PHE A 91 8.93 -2.78 4.05
N GLY A 92 9.72 -1.94 4.73
CA GLY A 92 10.87 -2.40 5.51
C GLY A 92 12.00 -2.90 4.63
N HIS A 93 12.67 -3.97 5.04
CA HIS A 93 13.77 -4.57 4.28
C HIS A 93 13.34 -5.10 2.91
N MET A 94 12.05 -5.42 2.73
CA MET A 94 11.49 -5.91 1.46
C MET A 94 11.53 -4.86 0.34
N GLY A 95 11.73 -3.59 0.68
CA GLY A 95 12.06 -2.55 -0.29
C GLY A 95 11.20 -1.29 -0.25
N THR A 96 11.57 -0.37 -1.13
CA THR A 96 10.92 0.93 -1.34
C THR A 96 10.61 1.12 -2.82
N ALA A 97 9.45 1.66 -3.16
CA ALA A 97 9.09 1.97 -4.53
C ALA A 97 8.57 3.40 -4.66
N ALA A 98 8.82 4.02 -5.81
CA ALA A 98 8.18 5.26 -6.21
C ALA A 98 7.22 5.02 -7.38
N LEU A 99 6.04 5.62 -7.29
CA LEU A 99 4.97 5.49 -8.27
C LEU A 99 4.39 6.84 -8.64
N SER A 100 3.91 6.98 -9.86
CA SER A 100 3.03 8.08 -10.25
C SER A 100 1.72 8.02 -9.46
N LEU A 101 1.33 9.13 -8.83
CA LEU A 101 0.06 9.24 -8.12
C LEU A 101 -1.13 9.05 -9.06
N LYS A 102 -1.04 9.53 -10.31
CA LYS A 102 -2.17 9.56 -11.25
C LYS A 102 -2.58 8.16 -11.73
N GLY A 103 -1.61 7.31 -12.06
CA GLY A 103 -1.87 6.01 -12.69
C GLY A 103 -1.18 4.81 -12.03
N GLY A 104 -0.39 5.05 -10.98
CA GLY A 104 0.36 3.99 -10.31
C GLY A 104 1.49 3.44 -11.18
N GLU A 105 1.95 4.16 -12.20
CA GLU A 105 3.12 3.75 -12.98
C GLU A 105 4.35 3.75 -12.05
N VAL A 106 5.02 2.61 -11.96
CA VAL A 106 6.20 2.47 -11.11
C VAL A 106 7.37 3.20 -11.79
N LYS A 107 7.89 4.23 -11.12
CA LYS A 107 9.07 4.98 -11.56
C LYS A 107 10.35 4.22 -11.25
N TRP A 108 10.43 3.63 -10.07
CA TRP A 108 11.53 2.77 -9.65
C TRP A 108 11.13 1.88 -8.48
N ARG A 109 11.92 0.82 -8.27
CA ARG A 109 11.92 -0.02 -7.07
C ARG A 109 13.36 -0.15 -6.58
N TYR A 110 13.53 -0.13 -5.27
CA TYR A 110 14.77 -0.44 -4.60
C TYR A 110 14.50 -1.54 -3.58
N HIS A 111 15.24 -2.63 -3.69
CA HIS A 111 15.26 -3.72 -2.73
C HIS A 111 16.72 -4.14 -2.60
N ASP A 112 17.20 -4.21 -1.37
CA ASP A 112 18.58 -4.56 -1.07
C ASP A 112 18.60 -5.90 -0.36
N SER A 113 19.18 -6.91 -1.00
CA SER A 113 19.39 -8.23 -0.41
C SER A 113 20.80 -8.27 0.18
N TYR A 114 20.91 -8.41 1.49
CA TYR A 114 22.20 -8.67 2.13
C TYR A 114 22.68 -10.09 1.77
N PRO A 115 23.97 -10.28 1.48
CA PRO A 115 24.55 -11.60 1.21
C PRO A 115 24.51 -12.52 2.43
#